data_AF-A0A849WKD5-F1
#
_entry.id   AF-A0A849WKD5-F1
#
_cell.length_a   1.000
_cell.length_b   1.000
_cell.length_c   1.000
_cell.angle_alpha   90.00
_cell.angle_beta   90.00
_cell.angle_gamma   90.00
#
_symmetry.space_group_name_H-M   'P 1'
#
loop_
_entity.id
_entity.type
_entity.pdbx_description
1 polymer ?
#
loop_
_entity_poly.entity_id
_entity_poly.type
_entity_poly.pdbx_seq_one_letter_code
_entity_poly.pdbx_strand_id
1 'polypeptide(L)'
;MQKKILKKNALCLFLLCFFFIGCRSTQQRIIDPGVVEELRGFIRISQNSFEVNQPIQVNYWITNISTMPIQEKLVDGSTDPNSPFQTYSFNAVEELDKTSHLELKEAGEPFTGDLMLMPGEEKLFCQNTFVAPKSGAYAFSFFLRWKKDKRIEFKPATINVKDAVVETRQDQDIKKVIGNLASKDPKIKLQAKEKLIEKGVLAVPALIELFEDQNVSLRSDAMFTVISIGKEAVPDLIKACEHKNHEVRMRSVYALGQIGDTSAFPLITNALIHDPEAEVRLTALRFINDTLSYPISIPLLIKALDDNAVLLRKEAILALKNHTNLSFDFNPDDSAIERKKSVDQWKDWWQSPRSNSFKTP
;
A
#
# COMPACT_ATOMS: atom_id res chain seq x y z
N MET A 1 -17.72 77.70 -24.80
CA MET A 1 -19.17 77.47 -25.01
C MET A 1 -19.39 75.95 -25.05
N GLN A 2 -20.02 75.33 -24.05
CA GLN A 2 -21.47 75.01 -23.98
C GLN A 2 -21.91 74.15 -25.18
N LYS A 3 -22.55 72.97 -25.11
CA LYS A 3 -23.49 72.27 -24.20
C LYS A 3 -23.42 70.77 -24.55
N LYS A 4 -23.43 69.80 -23.62
CA LYS A 4 -24.57 69.20 -22.87
C LYS A 4 -25.62 68.46 -23.75
N ILE A 5 -25.88 67.20 -23.33
CA ILE A 5 -27.13 66.40 -23.37
C ILE A 5 -27.24 65.38 -24.55
N LEU A 6 -27.04 64.07 -24.32
CA LEU A 6 -27.96 63.01 -23.83
C LEU A 6 -29.10 62.62 -24.81
N LYS A 7 -29.06 61.38 -25.37
CA LYS A 7 -30.10 60.32 -25.21
C LYS A 7 -29.95 59.13 -26.18
N LYS A 8 -29.97 57.94 -25.57
CA LYS A 8 -30.69 56.69 -25.90
C LYS A 8 -30.35 55.88 -27.16
N ASN A 9 -29.73 54.72 -26.87
CA ASN A 9 -30.24 53.35 -27.10
C ASN A 9 -30.92 53.02 -28.44
N ALA A 10 -30.27 52.15 -29.22
CA ALA A 10 -30.65 50.75 -29.48
C ALA A 10 -29.69 50.17 -30.55
N LEU A 11 -28.89 49.16 -30.21
CA LEU A 11 -29.05 47.76 -30.66
C LEU A 11 -29.13 47.65 -32.19
N CYS A 12 -28.34 46.90 -32.95
CA CYS A 12 -27.44 45.74 -32.76
C CYS A 12 -26.88 45.53 -34.21
N LEU A 13 -25.68 45.03 -34.53
CA LEU A 13 -25.19 43.65 -34.39
C LEU A 13 -24.00 43.49 -35.38
N PHE A 14 -23.03 42.62 -35.06
CA PHE A 14 -21.95 42.02 -35.90
C PHE A 14 -20.70 42.87 -36.23
N LEU A 15 -19.59 42.72 -35.48
CA LEU A 15 -18.47 41.73 -35.63
C LEU A 15 -17.44 42.22 -36.68
N LEU A 16 -16.11 42.14 -36.53
CA LEU A 16 -15.21 41.40 -35.63
C LEU A 16 -13.78 41.95 -35.85
N CYS A 17 -12.87 41.56 -34.96
CA CYS A 17 -11.40 41.52 -35.11
C CYS A 17 -10.60 42.75 -34.67
N PHE A 18 -10.43 42.89 -33.36
CA PHE A 18 -9.10 43.23 -32.81
C PHE A 18 -8.66 42.15 -31.84
N PHE A 19 -7.51 41.55 -32.16
CA PHE A 19 -6.67 40.80 -31.24
C PHE A 19 -6.37 41.66 -30.01
N PHE A 20 -6.88 41.26 -28.85
CA PHE A 20 -6.26 41.60 -27.58
C PHE A 20 -5.68 40.31 -27.01
N ILE A 21 -4.35 40.19 -27.12
CA ILE A 21 -3.54 39.41 -26.19
C ILE A 21 -3.71 40.13 -24.85
N GLY A 22 -4.75 39.74 -24.11
CA GLY A 22 -5.00 40.18 -22.76
C GLY A 22 -3.94 39.55 -21.88
N CYS A 23 -2.89 40.32 -21.60
CA CYS A 23 -2.04 40.18 -20.43
C CYS A 23 -2.97 40.15 -19.19
N ARG A 24 -3.43 38.97 -18.77
CA ARG A 24 -4.01 38.79 -17.44
C ARG A 24 -2.86 38.89 -16.47
N SER A 25 -2.57 40.10 -16.01
CA SER A 25 -1.88 40.26 -14.73
C SER A 25 -2.67 39.44 -13.72
N THR A 26 -2.07 38.39 -13.18
CA THR A 26 -2.55 37.70 -11.98
C THR A 26 -2.53 38.73 -10.86
N GLN A 27 -3.61 39.49 -10.71
CA GLN A 27 -3.82 40.36 -9.55
C GLN A 27 -3.98 39.44 -8.34
N GLN A 28 -2.85 39.18 -7.69
CA GLN A 28 -2.74 38.61 -6.35
C GLN A 28 -3.45 39.57 -5.39
N ARG A 29 -4.37 39.05 -4.56
CA ARG A 29 -5.18 39.85 -3.64
C ARG A 29 -4.85 39.45 -2.19
N ILE A 30 -4.73 40.44 -1.32
CA ILE A 30 -4.65 40.29 0.15
C ILE A 30 -6.06 39.92 0.66
N ILE A 31 -6.17 38.92 1.53
CA ILE A 31 -7.46 38.38 1.99
C ILE A 31 -8.25 39.46 2.76
N ASP A 32 -9.47 39.75 2.32
CA ASP A 32 -10.44 40.54 3.08
C ASP A 32 -10.94 39.72 4.28
N PRO A 33 -11.06 40.26 5.50
CA PRO A 33 -11.64 39.55 6.65
C PRO A 33 -12.97 38.82 6.35
N GLY A 34 -13.75 39.22 5.33
CA GLY A 34 -14.91 38.48 4.82
C GLY A 34 -14.65 37.06 4.31
N VAL A 35 -13.42 36.75 3.90
CA VAL A 35 -13.06 35.71 2.91
C VAL A 35 -12.53 34.40 3.50
N VAL A 36 -12.55 34.22 4.83
CA VAL A 36 -12.12 32.98 5.51
C VAL A 36 -12.87 31.72 5.02
N GLU A 37 -14.03 31.87 4.38
CA GLU A 37 -14.78 30.79 3.71
C GLU A 37 -14.10 30.22 2.45
N GLU A 38 -13.07 30.90 1.91
CA GLU A 38 -12.30 30.47 0.74
C GLU A 38 -11.16 29.49 1.09
N LEU A 39 -10.90 29.27 2.37
CA LEU A 39 -9.99 28.22 2.83
C LEU A 39 -10.80 27.04 3.35
N ARG A 40 -10.40 25.84 2.93
CA ARG A 40 -10.84 24.59 3.54
C ARG A 40 -9.66 23.89 4.14
N GLY A 41 -9.91 23.05 5.11
CA GLY A 41 -8.90 22.09 5.49
C GLY A 41 -9.46 20.75 5.86
N PHE A 42 -8.53 19.80 5.87
CA PHE A 42 -8.81 18.39 5.96
C PHE A 42 -7.66 17.69 6.68
N ILE A 43 -7.97 16.55 7.28
CA ILE A 43 -7.03 15.73 8.03
C ILE A 43 -6.72 14.51 7.18
N ARG A 44 -5.43 14.24 6.96
CA ARG A 44 -4.96 13.02 6.27
C ARG A 44 -4.20 12.15 7.24
N ILE A 45 -4.60 10.88 7.25
CA ILE A 45 -4.01 9.82 8.05
C ILE A 45 -3.70 8.68 7.07
N SER A 46 -2.57 7.99 7.26
CA SER A 46 -2.07 6.99 6.30
C SER A 46 -3.00 5.79 6.10
N GLN A 47 -3.81 5.47 7.11
CA GLN A 47 -4.75 4.34 7.13
C GLN A 47 -5.89 4.60 8.12
N ASN A 48 -6.94 3.79 8.07
CA ASN A 48 -8.14 3.97 8.90
C ASN A 48 -8.18 3.08 10.16
N SER A 49 -7.20 2.18 10.33
CA SER A 49 -7.10 1.25 11.46
C SER A 49 -5.68 1.26 12.03
N PHE A 50 -5.56 1.32 13.36
CA PHE A 50 -4.29 1.32 14.10
C PHE A 50 -4.33 0.39 15.30
N GLU A 51 -3.17 0.15 15.92
CA GLU A 51 -3.05 -0.58 17.18
C GLU A 51 -2.78 0.39 18.34
N VAL A 52 -3.20 0.01 19.56
CA VAL A 52 -2.94 0.82 20.76
C VAL A 52 -1.44 1.03 20.96
N ASN A 53 -1.09 2.18 21.54
CA ASN A 53 0.28 2.59 21.87
C ASN A 53 1.25 2.73 20.68
N GLN A 54 0.79 2.59 19.43
CA GLN A 54 1.60 2.89 18.25
C GLN A 54 1.52 4.38 17.90
N PRO A 55 2.60 4.99 17.36
CA PRO A 55 2.59 6.37 16.90
C PRO A 55 1.77 6.50 15.62
N ILE A 56 0.79 7.41 15.65
CA ILE A 56 -0.12 7.71 14.54
C ILE A 56 0.21 9.10 14.01
N GLN A 57 0.66 9.18 12.76
CA GLN A 57 0.92 10.44 12.10
C GLN A 57 -0.39 11.06 11.60
N VAL A 58 -0.67 12.28 12.06
CA VAL A 58 -1.87 13.04 11.71
C VAL A 58 -1.45 14.32 11.00
N ASN A 59 -1.78 14.44 9.71
CA ASN A 59 -1.40 15.57 8.89
C ASN A 59 -2.58 16.51 8.67
N TYR A 60 -2.40 17.79 9.00
CA TYR A 60 -3.41 18.83 8.85
C TYR A 60 -3.08 19.67 7.62
N TRP A 61 -4.01 19.72 6.67
CA TRP A 61 -3.82 20.40 5.39
C TRP A 61 -4.84 21.51 5.21
N ILE A 62 -4.41 22.56 4.51
CA ILE A 62 -5.25 23.65 4.06
C ILE A 62 -5.25 23.71 2.53
N THR A 63 -6.35 24.14 1.95
CA THR A 63 -6.50 24.34 0.50
C THR A 63 -7.30 25.60 0.20
N ASN A 64 -6.94 26.23 -0.90
CA ASN A 64 -7.65 27.37 -1.46
C ASN A 64 -8.79 26.88 -2.36
N ILE A 65 -10.03 27.11 -1.94
CA ILE A 65 -11.24 26.77 -2.72
C ILE A 65 -11.81 27.95 -3.51
N SER A 66 -11.15 29.11 -3.49
CA SER A 66 -11.52 30.25 -4.33
C SER A 66 -11.06 30.07 -5.77
N THR A 67 -11.54 30.94 -6.65
CA THR A 67 -11.10 31.01 -8.05
C THR A 67 -9.84 31.86 -8.25
N MET A 68 -9.27 32.42 -7.18
CA MET A 68 -8.16 33.37 -7.22
C MET A 68 -6.99 32.91 -6.32
N PRO A 69 -5.72 33.22 -6.66
CA PRO A 69 -4.61 32.96 -5.76
C PRO A 69 -4.73 33.74 -4.45
N ILE A 70 -4.42 33.06 -3.34
CA ILE A 70 -4.35 33.62 -2.01
C ILE A 70 -2.89 33.92 -1.68
N GLN A 71 -2.59 35.15 -1.26
CA GLN A 71 -1.30 35.51 -0.68
C GLN A 71 -1.52 36.28 0.62
N GLU A 72 -1.12 35.69 1.75
CA GLU A 72 -1.37 36.27 3.05
C GLU A 72 -0.31 35.87 4.07
N LYS A 73 0.04 36.77 4.98
CA LYS A 73 0.89 36.41 6.11
C LYS A 73 0.06 35.73 7.21
N LEU A 74 0.42 34.49 7.53
CA LEU A 74 -0.09 33.81 8.72
C LEU A 74 0.49 34.48 9.95
N VAL A 75 -0.39 35.09 10.74
CA VAL A 75 -0.07 35.72 12.03
C VAL A 75 -1.11 35.26 13.03
N ASP A 76 -0.70 35.08 14.29
CA ASP A 76 -1.63 34.80 15.39
C ASP A 76 -2.74 35.86 15.43
N GLY A 77 -3.99 35.42 15.41
CA GLY A 77 -5.18 36.27 15.43
C GLY A 77 -5.66 36.65 16.84
N SER A 78 -5.01 36.17 17.91
CA SER A 78 -5.41 36.51 19.29
C SER A 78 -5.16 37.99 19.61
N THR A 79 -6.18 38.66 20.13
CA THR A 79 -6.05 40.00 20.73
C THR A 79 -5.86 39.95 22.24
N ASP A 80 -5.85 38.75 22.83
CA ASP A 80 -5.72 38.53 24.27
C ASP A 80 -4.28 38.11 24.62
N PRO A 81 -3.50 38.98 25.32
CA PRO A 81 -2.12 38.71 25.69
C PRO A 81 -1.97 37.61 26.76
N ASN A 82 -3.05 37.17 27.41
CA ASN A 82 -3.04 36.12 28.42
C ASN A 82 -3.67 34.81 27.92
N SER A 83 -4.06 34.73 26.65
CA SER A 83 -4.68 33.51 26.11
C SER A 83 -3.63 32.42 25.93
N PRO A 84 -3.73 31.27 26.64
CA PRO A 84 -2.79 30.17 26.50
C PRO A 84 -2.98 29.38 25.19
N PHE A 85 -4.07 29.64 24.45
CA PHE A 85 -4.41 28.93 23.21
C PHE A 85 -3.94 29.73 22.00
N GLN A 86 -2.64 29.58 21.71
CA GLN A 86 -1.99 29.99 20.47
C GLN A 86 -2.89 29.64 19.28
N THR A 87 -3.20 30.60 18.38
CA THR A 87 -3.78 30.55 17.01
C THR A 87 -4.65 29.36 16.51
N TYR A 88 -4.42 28.13 16.94
CA TYR A 88 -4.97 26.87 16.46
C TYR A 88 -5.19 25.87 17.61
N SER A 89 -6.15 24.95 17.48
CA SER A 89 -6.36 23.88 18.46
C SER A 89 -6.54 22.56 17.75
N PHE A 90 -5.73 21.58 18.13
CA PHE A 90 -5.87 20.21 17.68
C PHE A 90 -6.53 19.41 18.80
N ASN A 91 -7.64 18.75 18.50
CA ASN A 91 -8.37 17.95 19.46
C ASN A 91 -8.49 16.53 18.94
N ALA A 92 -8.12 15.57 19.78
CA ALA A 92 -8.53 14.17 19.62
C ALA A 92 -9.51 13.85 20.75
N VAL A 93 -10.65 13.28 20.41
CA VAL A 93 -11.64 12.79 21.37
C VAL A 93 -11.95 11.34 21.07
N GLU A 94 -12.15 10.55 22.12
CA GLU A 94 -12.75 9.23 21.98
C GLU A 94 -14.25 9.40 21.75
N GLU A 95 -14.84 8.74 20.76
CA GLU A 95 -16.26 8.96 20.44
C GLU A 95 -17.22 8.56 21.59
N LEU A 96 -16.81 7.59 22.42
CA LEU A 96 -17.56 7.11 23.57
C LEU A 96 -17.35 7.95 24.84
N ASP A 97 -16.29 8.75 24.90
CA ASP A 97 -16.03 9.73 25.95
C ASP A 97 -15.62 11.07 25.32
N LYS A 98 -16.65 11.84 24.93
CA LYS A 98 -16.48 13.15 24.31
C LYS A 98 -16.00 14.25 25.27
N THR A 99 -15.83 13.94 26.56
CA THR A 99 -15.44 14.92 27.60
C THR A 99 -13.93 14.95 27.86
N SER A 100 -13.23 13.88 27.47
CA SER A 100 -11.78 13.75 27.64
C SER A 100 -11.05 14.27 26.39
N HIS A 101 -10.54 15.51 26.46
CA HIS A 101 -9.62 16.03 25.45
C HIS A 101 -8.28 15.31 25.56
N LEU A 102 -7.84 14.62 24.50
CA LEU A 102 -6.56 13.92 24.49
C LEU A 102 -5.46 14.83 23.95
N GLU A 103 -4.38 14.98 24.72
CA GLU A 103 -3.20 15.76 24.34
C GLU A 103 -2.43 15.06 23.20
N LEU A 104 -2.13 15.81 22.15
CA LEU A 104 -1.23 15.38 21.09
C LEU A 104 0.21 15.61 21.57
N LYS A 105 1.03 14.55 21.56
CA LYS A 105 2.29 14.50 22.31
C LYS A 105 3.45 15.22 21.61
N GLU A 106 3.43 15.30 20.29
CA GLU A 106 4.46 15.95 19.48
C GLU A 106 3.79 16.66 18.32
N ALA A 107 3.63 17.98 18.45
CA ALA A 107 3.24 18.81 17.33
C ALA A 107 4.49 19.32 16.63
N GLY A 108 4.62 19.05 15.32
CA GLY A 108 5.54 19.79 14.49
C GLY A 108 5.21 21.27 14.56
N GLU A 109 6.20 22.14 14.37
CA GLU A 109 5.92 23.57 14.34
C GLU A 109 4.92 23.86 13.21
N PRO A 110 3.78 24.52 13.52
CA PRO A 110 2.81 24.87 12.50
C PRO A 110 3.47 25.79 11.47
N PHE A 111 3.00 25.72 10.23
CA PHE A 111 3.44 26.64 9.20
C PHE A 111 3.12 28.08 9.62
N THR A 112 4.16 28.89 9.81
CA THR A 112 4.10 30.32 10.08
C THR A 112 4.77 31.08 8.94
N GLY A 113 4.27 32.26 8.59
CA GLY A 113 4.81 33.09 7.52
C GLY A 113 3.88 33.25 6.31
N ASP A 114 4.46 33.53 5.15
CA ASP A 114 3.70 33.91 3.96
C ASP A 114 3.04 32.69 3.31
N LEU A 115 1.72 32.60 3.46
CA LEU A 115 0.88 31.65 2.76
C LEU A 115 0.65 32.14 1.34
N MET A 116 1.20 31.42 0.37
CA MET A 116 0.84 31.53 -1.03
C MET A 116 0.15 30.23 -1.44
N LEU A 117 -1.09 30.31 -1.92
CA LEU A 117 -1.90 29.17 -2.35
C LEU A 117 -2.64 29.50 -3.63
N MET A 118 -2.36 28.77 -4.70
CA MET A 118 -3.13 28.82 -5.94
C MET A 118 -4.50 28.13 -5.76
N PRO A 119 -5.51 28.45 -6.58
CA PRO A 119 -6.79 27.73 -6.59
C PRO A 119 -6.58 26.21 -6.68
N GLY A 120 -7.14 25.46 -5.72
CA GLY A 120 -7.02 24.01 -5.62
C GLY A 120 -5.69 23.49 -5.08
N GLU A 121 -4.73 24.35 -4.78
CA GLU A 121 -3.46 23.94 -4.17
C GLU A 121 -3.69 23.53 -2.71
N GLU A 122 -2.98 22.49 -2.27
CA GLU A 122 -3.00 21.99 -0.91
C GLU A 122 -1.64 22.22 -0.25
N LYS A 123 -1.63 22.70 0.99
CA LYS A 123 -0.41 22.89 1.76
C LYS A 123 -0.53 22.26 3.15
N LEU A 124 0.53 21.56 3.55
CA LEU A 124 0.64 21.00 4.89
C LEU A 124 0.75 22.17 5.88
N PHE A 125 -0.20 22.25 6.81
CA PHE A 125 -0.22 23.25 7.86
C PHE A 125 0.55 22.77 9.09
N CYS A 126 0.31 21.54 9.53
CA CYS A 126 0.97 20.96 10.69
C CYS A 126 0.97 19.43 10.60
N GLN A 127 1.90 18.79 11.29
CA GLN A 127 1.95 17.34 11.47
C GLN A 127 2.07 17.04 12.96
N ASN A 128 1.20 16.19 13.49
CA ASN A 128 1.26 15.76 14.88
C ASN A 128 1.37 14.25 14.98
N THR A 129 2.02 13.79 16.06
CA THR A 129 1.99 12.39 16.47
C THR A 129 0.93 12.19 17.57
N PHE A 130 0.00 11.27 17.34
CA PHE A 130 -0.96 10.81 18.34
C PHE A 130 -0.62 9.38 18.77
N VAL A 131 -0.81 9.08 20.06
CA VAL A 131 -0.67 7.72 20.60
C VAL A 131 -1.96 7.38 21.35
N ALA A 132 -2.74 6.46 20.80
CA ALA A 132 -4.00 6.02 21.39
C ALA A 132 -3.71 5.10 22.60
N PRO A 133 -4.15 5.44 23.82
CA PRO A 133 -3.85 4.64 25.01
C PRO A 133 -4.70 3.36 25.12
N LYS A 134 -5.83 3.29 24.41
CA LYS A 134 -6.75 2.15 24.43
C LYS A 134 -7.46 1.98 23.09
N SER A 135 -8.09 0.83 22.87
CA SER A 135 -8.90 0.59 21.69
C SER A 135 -10.17 1.45 21.69
N GLY A 136 -10.67 1.76 20.50
CA GLY A 136 -11.85 2.60 20.31
C GLY A 136 -11.82 3.42 19.04
N ALA A 137 -12.91 4.15 18.79
CA ALA A 137 -12.99 5.14 17.73
C ALA A 137 -12.50 6.50 18.25
N TYR A 138 -11.58 7.11 17.49
CA TYR A 138 -11.00 8.42 17.83
C TYR A 138 -11.33 9.40 16.72
N ALA A 139 -11.95 10.51 17.08
CA ALA A 139 -12.26 11.60 16.17
C ALA A 139 -11.25 12.74 16.37
N PHE A 140 -10.60 13.12 15.27
CA PHE A 140 -9.73 14.28 15.21
C PHE A 140 -10.51 15.46 14.68
N SER A 141 -10.41 16.59 15.38
CA SER A 141 -10.91 17.88 14.94
C SER A 141 -9.84 18.93 15.09
N PHE A 142 -9.94 19.96 14.27
CA PHE A 142 -8.98 21.05 14.21
C PHE A 142 -9.71 22.34 13.86
N PHE A 143 -9.29 23.44 14.46
CA PHE A 143 -9.72 24.77 14.05
C PHE A 143 -8.55 25.74 14.02
N LEU A 144 -8.59 26.64 13.03
CA LEU A 144 -7.71 27.81 12.96
C LEU A 144 -8.51 29.05 13.33
N ARG A 145 -7.98 29.85 14.26
CA ARG A 145 -8.45 31.22 14.47
C ARG A 145 -7.71 32.15 13.52
N TRP A 146 -8.47 33.05 12.92
CA TRP A 146 -8.04 33.99 11.92
C TRP A 146 -8.51 35.39 12.25
N LYS A 147 -7.69 36.39 11.92
CA LYS A 147 -7.92 37.85 12.09
C LYS A 147 -9.38 38.22 12.40
N LYS A 148 -9.60 38.92 13.52
CA LYS A 148 -10.94 39.28 14.06
C LYS A 148 -11.78 38.07 14.50
N ASP A 149 -11.11 37.06 15.07
CA ASP A 149 -11.74 35.87 15.69
C ASP A 149 -12.62 35.02 14.74
N LYS A 150 -12.33 35.06 13.42
CA LYS A 150 -12.95 34.14 12.47
C LYS A 150 -12.36 32.75 12.60
N ARG A 151 -13.19 31.71 12.41
CA ARG A 151 -12.79 30.32 12.58
C ARG A 151 -12.84 29.57 11.25
N ILE A 152 -11.75 28.92 10.89
CA ILE A 152 -11.74 27.89 9.83
C ILE A 152 -11.97 26.56 10.53
N GLU A 153 -13.09 25.92 10.22
CA GLU A 153 -13.42 24.59 10.74
C GLU A 153 -13.03 23.51 9.73
N PHE A 154 -12.34 22.50 10.22
CA PHE A 154 -11.83 21.39 9.42
C PHE A 154 -12.79 20.22 9.55
N LYS A 155 -13.02 19.51 8.44
CA LYS A 155 -13.83 18.30 8.50
C LYS A 155 -13.15 17.29 9.43
N PRO A 156 -13.88 16.73 10.41
CA PRO A 156 -13.31 15.76 11.32
C PRO A 156 -12.91 14.49 10.56
N ALA A 157 -11.89 13.81 11.06
CA ALA A 157 -11.50 12.48 10.61
C ALA A 157 -11.59 11.51 11.77
N THR A 158 -12.19 10.34 11.52
CA THR A 158 -12.28 9.27 12.52
C THR A 158 -11.35 8.13 12.15
N ILE A 159 -10.64 7.60 13.13
CA ILE A 159 -9.88 6.36 13.01
C ILE A 159 -10.42 5.32 13.99
N ASN A 160 -10.16 4.05 13.69
CA ASN A 160 -10.36 2.96 14.63
C ASN A 160 -9.01 2.49 15.17
N VAL A 161 -8.88 2.43 16.49
CA VAL A 161 -7.74 1.81 17.15
C VAL A 161 -8.20 0.49 17.74
N LYS A 162 -7.52 -0.59 17.37
CA LYS A 162 -7.73 -1.93 17.91
C LYS A 162 -6.73 -2.15 19.02
N ASP A 163 -7.06 -3.05 19.94
CA ASP A 163 -6.08 -3.51 20.91
C ASP A 163 -4.86 -4.01 20.13
N ALA A 164 -3.66 -3.62 20.57
CA ALA A 164 -2.46 -4.35 20.18
C ALA A 164 -2.73 -5.82 20.51
N VAL A 165 -2.32 -6.74 19.66
CA VAL A 165 -2.54 -8.19 19.87
C VAL A 165 -2.10 -8.55 21.28
N VAL A 166 -3.05 -8.61 22.21
CA VAL A 166 -2.81 -9.08 23.56
C VAL A 166 -2.61 -10.57 23.34
N GLU A 167 -1.37 -11.03 23.51
CA GLU A 167 -1.04 -12.46 23.46
C GLU A 167 -2.07 -13.20 24.30
N THR A 168 -2.98 -13.88 23.61
CA THR A 168 -4.02 -14.63 24.27
C THR A 168 -3.36 -15.79 24.97
N ARG A 169 -4.04 -16.37 25.97
CA ARG A 169 -3.59 -17.65 26.55
C ARG A 169 -3.38 -18.73 25.48
N GLN A 170 -4.13 -18.63 24.37
CA GLN A 170 -4.01 -19.51 23.23
C GLN A 170 -2.72 -19.26 22.43
N ASP A 171 -2.32 -18.00 22.25
CA ASP A 171 -1.05 -17.63 21.62
C ASP A 171 0.14 -18.09 22.46
N GLN A 172 0.04 -17.99 23.79
CA GLN A 172 1.05 -18.51 24.71
C GLN A 172 1.17 -20.04 24.66
N ASP A 173 0.05 -20.77 24.54
CA ASP A 173 0.08 -22.23 24.35
C ASP A 173 0.73 -22.57 22.99
N ILE A 174 0.38 -21.86 21.91
CA ILE A 174 0.96 -22.07 20.58
C ILE A 174 2.48 -21.81 20.59
N LYS A 175 2.94 -20.71 21.19
CA LYS A 175 4.38 -20.41 21.32
C LYS A 175 5.12 -21.48 22.11
N LYS A 176 4.52 -21.98 23.20
CA LYS A 176 5.11 -23.08 23.97
C LYS A 176 5.23 -24.36 23.13
N VAL A 177 4.22 -24.68 22.33
CA VAL A 177 4.26 -25.84 21.43
C VAL A 177 5.27 -25.65 20.29
N ILE A 178 5.40 -24.43 19.75
CA ILE A 178 6.44 -24.09 18.77
C ILE A 178 7.85 -24.31 19.35
N GLY A 179 8.07 -23.94 20.62
CA GLY A 179 9.35 -24.22 21.29
C GLY A 179 9.74 -25.70 21.27
N ASN A 180 8.76 -26.61 21.26
CA ASN A 180 9.01 -28.05 21.20
C ASN A 180 9.39 -28.55 19.80
N LEU A 181 9.15 -27.79 18.72
CA LEU A 181 9.64 -28.13 17.38
C LEU A 181 11.18 -28.10 17.32
N ALA A 182 11.82 -27.29 18.15
CA ALA A 182 13.27 -27.24 18.28
C ALA A 182 13.85 -28.38 19.14
N SER A 183 13.01 -29.25 19.72
CA SER A 183 13.46 -30.35 20.55
C SER A 183 14.35 -31.33 19.76
N LYS A 184 15.40 -31.82 20.43
CA LYS A 184 16.25 -32.90 19.91
C LYS A 184 15.59 -34.28 20.03
N ASP A 185 14.56 -34.40 20.87
CA ASP A 185 13.79 -35.63 21.01
C ASP A 185 12.76 -35.73 19.86
N PRO A 186 12.88 -36.73 18.95
CA PRO A 186 11.97 -36.91 17.83
C PRO A 186 10.50 -37.07 18.25
N LYS A 187 10.24 -37.65 19.43
CA LYS A 187 8.88 -37.85 19.94
C LYS A 187 8.24 -36.53 20.35
N ILE A 188 8.99 -35.69 21.08
CA ILE A 188 8.52 -34.35 21.47
C ILE A 188 8.27 -33.49 20.24
N LYS A 189 9.16 -33.56 19.25
CA LYS A 189 9.00 -32.84 17.97
C LYS A 189 7.75 -33.29 17.21
N LEU A 190 7.51 -34.61 17.12
CA LEU A 190 6.32 -35.15 16.46
C LEU A 190 5.03 -34.72 17.17
N GLN A 191 4.98 -34.82 18.49
CA GLN A 191 3.84 -34.37 19.29
C GLN A 191 3.57 -32.86 19.12
N ALA A 192 4.63 -32.05 19.00
CA ALA A 192 4.48 -30.62 18.74
C ALA A 192 3.86 -30.37 17.36
N LYS A 193 4.31 -31.07 16.32
CA LYS A 193 3.72 -30.98 14.98
C LYS A 193 2.24 -31.36 14.98
N GLU A 194 1.90 -32.50 15.57
CA GLU A 194 0.51 -32.98 15.67
C GLU A 194 -0.39 -31.96 16.38
N LYS A 195 0.07 -31.41 17.52
CA LYS A 195 -0.68 -30.40 18.26
C LYS A 195 -0.83 -29.09 17.47
N LEU A 196 0.18 -28.67 16.71
CA LEU A 196 0.08 -27.47 15.87
C LEU A 196 -0.87 -27.68 14.69
N ILE A 197 -0.90 -28.89 14.10
CA ILE A 197 -1.89 -29.26 13.09
C ILE A 197 -3.30 -29.22 13.67
N GLU A 198 -3.51 -29.74 14.89
CA GLU A 198 -4.81 -29.67 15.58
C GLU A 198 -5.28 -28.22 15.84
N LYS A 199 -4.34 -27.30 16.09
CA LYS A 199 -4.66 -25.86 16.23
C LYS A 199 -5.04 -25.20 14.91
N GLY A 200 -4.74 -25.82 13.76
CA GLY A 200 -5.12 -25.37 12.43
C GLY A 200 -4.72 -23.92 12.16
N VAL A 201 -5.65 -23.13 11.61
CA VAL A 201 -5.48 -21.71 11.27
C VAL A 201 -4.83 -20.86 12.38
N LEU A 202 -5.08 -21.17 13.65
CA LEU A 202 -4.56 -20.38 14.77
C LEU A 202 -3.04 -20.50 14.92
N ALA A 203 -2.45 -21.62 14.51
CA ALA A 203 -1.00 -21.81 14.56
C ALA A 203 -0.27 -21.23 13.34
N VAL A 204 -0.98 -20.94 12.24
CA VAL A 204 -0.37 -20.57 10.95
C VAL A 204 0.48 -19.31 11.03
N PRO A 205 0.04 -18.19 11.64
CA PRO A 205 0.86 -16.98 11.72
C PRO A 205 2.21 -17.22 12.42
N ALA A 206 2.18 -17.91 13.57
CA ALA A 206 3.37 -18.21 14.35
C ALA A 206 4.30 -19.23 13.66
N LEU A 207 3.75 -20.14 12.85
CA LEU A 207 4.54 -21.03 12.00
C LEU A 207 5.20 -20.30 10.83
N ILE A 208 4.51 -19.31 10.22
CA ILE A 208 5.06 -18.48 9.14
C ILE A 208 6.23 -17.62 9.64
N GLU A 209 6.18 -17.11 10.87
CA GLU A 209 7.33 -16.40 11.49
C GLU A 209 8.61 -17.26 11.48
N LEU A 210 8.48 -18.58 11.61
CA LEU A 210 9.62 -19.50 11.59
C LEU A 210 10.21 -19.72 10.19
N PHE A 211 9.60 -19.20 9.11
CA PHE A 211 10.13 -19.37 7.76
C PHE A 211 11.46 -18.63 7.55
N GLU A 212 11.78 -17.67 8.41
CA GLU A 212 13.05 -16.93 8.43
C GLU A 212 13.95 -17.29 9.63
N ASP A 213 13.61 -18.34 10.38
CA ASP A 213 14.41 -18.78 11.52
C ASP A 213 15.80 -19.24 11.09
N GLN A 214 16.84 -19.01 11.89
CA GLN A 214 18.21 -19.42 11.54
C GLN A 214 18.39 -20.95 11.51
N ASN A 215 17.60 -21.70 12.28
CA ASN A 215 17.64 -23.15 12.32
C ASN A 215 16.90 -23.76 11.13
N VAL A 216 17.67 -24.34 10.19
CA VAL A 216 17.15 -25.00 8.99
C VAL A 216 16.12 -26.07 9.30
N SER A 217 16.34 -26.89 10.35
CA SER A 217 15.38 -27.92 10.74
C SER A 217 14.07 -27.31 11.19
N LEU A 218 14.11 -26.21 11.93
CA LEU A 218 12.91 -25.55 12.43
C LEU A 218 12.12 -24.90 11.28
N ARG A 219 12.82 -24.27 10.32
CA ARG A 219 12.19 -23.75 9.09
C ARG A 219 11.45 -24.84 8.32
N SER A 220 12.12 -25.97 8.10
CA SER A 220 11.53 -27.11 7.38
C SER A 220 10.34 -27.69 8.15
N ASP A 221 10.49 -27.89 9.46
CA ASP A 221 9.40 -28.41 10.31
C ASP A 221 8.18 -27.49 10.27
N ALA A 222 8.37 -26.18 10.40
CA ALA A 222 7.29 -25.20 10.32
C ALA A 222 6.59 -25.22 8.96
N MET A 223 7.35 -25.23 7.87
CA MET A 223 6.81 -25.30 6.51
C MET A 223 5.99 -26.57 6.28
N PHE A 224 6.49 -27.75 6.67
CA PHE A 224 5.74 -28.99 6.54
C PHE A 224 4.51 -29.06 7.43
N THR A 225 4.56 -28.46 8.62
CA THR A 225 3.38 -28.33 9.48
C THR A 225 2.32 -27.44 8.83
N VAL A 226 2.70 -26.29 8.25
CA VAL A 226 1.77 -25.41 7.51
C VAL A 226 1.15 -26.13 6.31
N ILE A 227 1.94 -26.89 5.54
CA ILE A 227 1.44 -27.70 4.43
C ILE A 227 0.43 -28.75 4.93
N SER A 228 0.70 -29.34 6.10
CA SER A 228 -0.17 -30.36 6.70
C SER A 228 -1.47 -29.79 7.28
N ILE A 229 -1.49 -28.51 7.69
CA ILE A 229 -2.73 -27.77 8.01
C ILE A 229 -3.59 -27.61 6.74
N GLY A 230 -2.95 -27.47 5.58
CA GLY A 230 -3.64 -27.53 4.28
C GLY A 230 -4.35 -26.22 3.91
N LYS A 231 -5.55 -26.34 3.32
CA LYS A 231 -6.27 -25.21 2.72
C LYS A 231 -6.58 -24.07 3.70
N GLU A 232 -6.73 -24.36 4.98
CA GLU A 232 -6.97 -23.33 6.00
C GLU A 232 -5.80 -22.36 6.15
N ALA A 233 -4.57 -22.76 5.76
CA ALA A 233 -3.40 -21.90 5.80
C ALA A 233 -3.27 -20.96 4.58
N VAL A 234 -4.05 -21.19 3.51
CA VAL A 234 -3.91 -20.45 2.24
C VAL A 234 -4.06 -18.93 2.41
N PRO A 235 -5.05 -18.39 3.16
CA PRO A 235 -5.18 -16.94 3.32
C PRO A 235 -3.97 -16.27 3.96
N ASP A 236 -3.35 -16.90 4.97
CA ASP A 236 -2.18 -16.34 5.65
C ASP A 236 -0.89 -16.53 4.85
N LEU A 237 -0.76 -17.65 4.13
CA LEU A 237 0.32 -17.85 3.17
C LEU A 237 0.27 -16.83 2.02
N ILE A 238 -0.91 -16.48 1.51
CA ILE A 238 -1.10 -15.43 0.50
C ILE A 238 -0.56 -14.10 1.01
N LYS A 239 -0.89 -13.70 2.24
CA LYS A 239 -0.33 -12.48 2.87
C LYS A 239 1.18 -12.58 3.01
N ALA A 240 1.70 -13.74 3.42
CA ALA A 240 3.13 -13.95 3.62
C ALA A 240 3.96 -13.89 2.32
N CYS A 241 3.34 -14.04 1.15
CA CYS A 241 3.99 -13.78 -0.13
C CYS A 241 4.27 -12.30 -0.39
N GLU A 242 3.77 -11.37 0.43
CA GLU A 242 4.10 -9.94 0.37
C GLU A 242 5.17 -9.55 1.41
N HIS A 243 5.72 -10.53 2.13
CA HIS A 243 6.67 -10.28 3.21
C HIS A 243 7.98 -9.65 2.71
N LYS A 244 8.57 -8.75 3.52
CA LYS A 244 9.83 -8.06 3.19
C LYS A 244 11.00 -9.03 2.99
N ASN A 245 11.03 -10.12 3.74
CA ASN A 245 12.06 -11.15 3.64
C ASN A 245 11.72 -12.16 2.52
N HIS A 246 12.63 -12.29 1.55
CA HIS A 246 12.47 -13.22 0.42
C HIS A 246 12.39 -14.68 0.86
N GLU A 247 13.01 -15.04 1.97
CA GLU A 247 13.05 -16.40 2.53
C GLU A 247 11.65 -16.85 3.00
N VAL A 248 10.87 -15.89 3.53
CA VAL A 248 9.44 -16.07 3.87
C VAL A 248 8.61 -16.17 2.60
N ARG A 249 8.77 -15.23 1.64
CA ARG A 249 8.02 -15.26 0.37
C ARG A 249 8.22 -16.57 -0.39
N MET A 250 9.47 -17.02 -0.51
CA MET A 250 9.85 -18.26 -1.19
C MET A 250 9.15 -19.47 -0.57
N ARG A 251 9.23 -19.63 0.76
CA ARG A 251 8.56 -20.75 1.45
C ARG A 251 7.06 -20.66 1.38
N SER A 252 6.49 -19.46 1.39
CA SER A 252 5.05 -19.29 1.22
C SER A 252 4.59 -19.72 -0.17
N VAL A 253 5.31 -19.33 -1.23
CA VAL A 253 5.06 -19.82 -2.60
C VAL A 253 5.20 -21.34 -2.67
N TYR A 254 6.24 -21.90 -2.06
CA TYR A 254 6.43 -23.35 -2.00
C TYR A 254 5.26 -24.06 -1.29
N ALA A 255 4.88 -23.58 -0.10
CA ALA A 255 3.80 -24.16 0.70
C ALA A 255 2.45 -24.06 -0.02
N LEU A 256 2.11 -22.91 -0.60
CA LEU A 256 0.92 -22.74 -1.44
C LEU A 256 0.90 -23.75 -2.59
N GLY A 257 2.06 -23.96 -3.20
CA GLY A 257 2.20 -24.94 -4.25
C GLY A 257 1.92 -26.36 -3.78
N GLN A 258 2.54 -26.77 -2.67
CA GLN A 258 2.33 -28.12 -2.11
C GLN A 258 0.89 -28.34 -1.62
N ILE A 259 0.20 -27.31 -1.13
CA ILE A 259 -1.21 -27.39 -0.74
C ILE A 259 -2.11 -27.60 -1.97
N GLY A 260 -1.72 -27.06 -3.13
CA GLY A 260 -2.43 -27.28 -4.40
C GLY A 260 -3.78 -26.56 -4.48
N ASP A 261 -4.00 -25.51 -3.69
CA ASP A 261 -5.20 -24.69 -3.81
C ASP A 261 -5.09 -23.75 -5.02
N THR A 262 -5.99 -23.92 -5.99
CA THR A 262 -5.96 -23.17 -7.25
C THR A 262 -6.22 -21.68 -7.06
N SER A 263 -6.79 -21.25 -5.92
CA SER A 263 -6.92 -19.83 -5.59
C SER A 263 -5.58 -19.10 -5.45
N ALA A 264 -4.49 -19.84 -5.18
CA ALA A 264 -3.15 -19.30 -5.10
C ALA A 264 -2.47 -19.07 -6.47
N PHE A 265 -3.04 -19.61 -7.55
CA PHE A 265 -2.41 -19.59 -8.88
C PHE A 265 -2.10 -18.18 -9.42
N PRO A 266 -3.00 -17.18 -9.30
CA PRO A 266 -2.69 -15.81 -9.71
C PRO A 266 -1.49 -15.24 -8.94
N LEU A 267 -1.38 -15.56 -7.64
CA LEU A 267 -0.28 -15.10 -6.81
C LEU A 267 1.04 -15.77 -7.20
N ILE A 268 1.04 -17.07 -7.44
CA ILE A 268 2.26 -17.79 -7.85
C ILE A 268 2.73 -17.30 -9.23
N THR A 269 1.79 -16.99 -10.13
CA THR A 269 2.09 -16.36 -11.42
C THR A 269 2.71 -14.96 -11.23
N ASN A 270 2.14 -14.15 -10.33
CA ASN A 270 2.69 -12.83 -10.00
C ASN A 270 4.11 -12.94 -9.43
N ALA A 271 4.35 -13.90 -8.53
CA ALA A 271 5.67 -14.16 -7.96
C ALA A 271 6.69 -14.53 -9.06
N LEU A 272 6.34 -15.41 -10.02
CA LEU A 272 7.20 -15.74 -11.15
C LEU A 272 7.59 -14.51 -11.99
N ILE A 273 6.66 -13.58 -12.22
CA ILE A 273 6.89 -12.47 -13.15
C ILE A 273 7.56 -11.26 -12.48
N HIS A 274 7.22 -11.00 -11.22
CA HIS A 274 7.46 -9.72 -10.59
C HIS A 274 8.31 -9.77 -9.31
N ASP A 275 8.57 -10.95 -8.72
CA ASP A 275 9.37 -10.99 -7.50
C ASP A 275 10.81 -10.54 -7.79
N PRO A 276 11.38 -9.61 -7.00
CA PRO A 276 12.75 -9.16 -7.21
C PRO A 276 13.78 -10.29 -7.05
N GLU A 277 13.49 -11.28 -6.19
CA GLU A 277 14.43 -12.35 -5.87
C GLU A 277 14.32 -13.53 -6.82
N ALA A 278 15.45 -13.94 -7.39
CA ALA A 278 15.48 -15.03 -8.37
C ALA A 278 15.04 -16.36 -7.77
N GLU A 279 15.36 -16.62 -6.50
CA GLU A 279 14.96 -17.85 -5.80
C GLU A 279 13.43 -17.97 -5.63
N VAL A 280 12.75 -16.85 -5.38
CA VAL A 280 11.28 -16.82 -5.30
C VAL A 280 10.69 -17.09 -6.68
N ARG A 281 11.19 -16.41 -7.72
CA ARG A 281 10.73 -16.63 -9.11
C ARG A 281 10.97 -18.08 -9.56
N LEU A 282 12.12 -18.66 -9.21
CA LEU A 282 12.43 -20.06 -9.51
C LEU A 282 11.47 -21.03 -8.82
N THR A 283 11.14 -20.77 -7.56
CA THR A 283 10.19 -21.59 -6.79
C THR A 283 8.80 -21.56 -7.43
N ALA A 284 8.35 -20.36 -7.85
CA ALA A 284 7.12 -20.22 -8.61
C ALA A 284 7.16 -20.96 -9.96
N LEU A 285 8.27 -20.85 -10.69
CA LEU A 285 8.47 -21.55 -11.97
C LEU A 285 8.35 -23.07 -11.82
N ARG A 286 9.02 -23.63 -10.81
CA ARG A 286 8.97 -25.08 -10.52
C ARG A 286 7.56 -25.53 -10.21
N PHE A 287 6.83 -24.76 -9.39
CA PHE A 287 5.43 -25.08 -9.14
C PHE A 287 4.57 -25.04 -10.41
N ILE A 288 4.72 -24.00 -11.24
CA ILE A 288 4.01 -23.88 -12.53
C ILE A 288 4.36 -25.04 -13.47
N ASN A 289 5.61 -25.52 -13.40
CA ASN A 289 6.08 -26.71 -14.11
C ASN A 289 5.68 -28.04 -13.44
N ASP A 290 5.21 -28.08 -12.20
CA ASP A 290 4.75 -29.33 -11.57
C ASP A 290 3.22 -29.44 -11.60
N THR A 291 2.50 -28.32 -11.67
CA THR A 291 1.02 -28.22 -11.63
C THR A 291 0.38 -28.38 -13.02
N LEU A 292 0.99 -29.21 -13.85
CA LEU A 292 0.83 -29.23 -15.31
C LEU A 292 -0.45 -29.90 -15.82
N SER A 293 -1.51 -29.12 -15.94
CA SER A 293 -2.55 -29.36 -16.97
C SER A 293 -3.14 -28.08 -17.54
N TYR A 294 -2.52 -26.92 -17.30
CA TYR A 294 -3.06 -25.64 -17.77
C TYR A 294 -2.31 -25.09 -18.98
N PRO A 295 -3.02 -24.78 -20.09
CA PRO A 295 -2.48 -24.09 -21.25
C PRO A 295 -1.68 -22.81 -20.96
N ILE A 296 -1.93 -22.18 -19.81
CA ILE A 296 -1.27 -20.95 -19.38
C ILE A 296 0.21 -21.16 -18.99
N SER A 297 0.63 -22.40 -18.67
CA SER A 297 2.01 -22.68 -18.27
C SER A 297 3.00 -22.40 -19.40
N ILE A 298 2.69 -22.75 -20.65
CA ILE A 298 3.60 -22.51 -21.79
C ILE A 298 3.93 -21.02 -21.98
N PRO A 299 2.94 -20.10 -22.04
CA PRO A 299 3.22 -18.65 -22.05
C PRO A 299 4.14 -18.18 -20.92
N LEU A 300 3.97 -18.72 -19.70
CA LEU A 300 4.78 -18.36 -18.54
C LEU A 300 6.21 -18.90 -18.63
N LEU A 301 6.38 -20.13 -19.13
CA LEU A 301 7.69 -20.69 -19.42
C LEU A 301 8.41 -19.90 -20.53
N ILE A 302 7.71 -19.52 -21.60
CA ILE A 302 8.27 -18.66 -22.66
C ILE A 302 8.71 -17.31 -22.09
N LYS A 303 7.89 -16.71 -21.20
CA LYS A 303 8.25 -15.48 -20.50
C LYS A 303 9.50 -15.64 -19.64
N ALA A 304 9.67 -16.78 -18.95
CA ALA A 304 10.83 -17.06 -18.11
C ALA A 304 12.14 -17.24 -18.91
N LEU A 305 12.10 -17.46 -20.22
CA LEU A 305 13.29 -17.42 -21.08
C LEU A 305 13.92 -16.02 -21.17
N ASP A 306 13.13 -14.96 -20.94
CA ASP A 306 13.60 -13.58 -20.89
C ASP A 306 14.20 -13.19 -19.52
N ASP A 307 14.12 -14.05 -18.50
CA ASP A 307 14.56 -13.73 -17.13
C ASP A 307 16.07 -13.42 -17.05
N ASN A 308 16.47 -12.55 -16.12
CA ASN A 308 17.87 -12.20 -15.88
C ASN A 308 18.68 -13.34 -15.25
N ALA A 309 18.04 -14.20 -14.45
CA ALA A 309 18.68 -15.33 -13.81
C ALA A 309 18.84 -16.52 -14.77
N VAL A 310 20.09 -16.95 -14.97
CA VAL A 310 20.44 -18.08 -15.85
C VAL A 310 19.70 -19.37 -15.45
N LEU A 311 19.57 -19.62 -14.14
CA LEU A 311 18.94 -20.83 -13.63
C LEU A 311 17.46 -20.91 -14.01
N LEU A 312 16.73 -19.77 -13.96
CA LEU A 312 15.35 -19.71 -14.44
C LEU A 312 15.25 -20.03 -15.92
N ARG A 313 16.15 -19.45 -16.73
CA ARG A 313 16.19 -19.73 -18.18
C ARG A 313 16.44 -21.20 -18.47
N LYS A 314 17.34 -21.85 -17.71
CA LYS A 314 17.65 -23.29 -17.81
C LYS A 314 16.44 -24.17 -17.52
N GLU A 315 15.75 -23.89 -16.43
CA GLU A 315 14.56 -24.65 -16.02
C GLU A 315 13.39 -24.42 -16.99
N ALA A 316 13.20 -23.17 -17.44
CA ALA A 316 12.16 -22.82 -18.40
C ALA A 316 12.34 -23.50 -19.76
N ILE A 317 13.57 -23.51 -20.31
CA ILE A 317 13.82 -24.16 -21.60
C ILE A 317 13.73 -25.69 -21.49
N LEU A 318 14.14 -26.27 -20.37
CA LEU A 318 14.00 -27.70 -20.12
C LEU A 318 12.52 -28.10 -20.07
N ALA A 319 11.71 -27.35 -19.33
CA ALA A 319 10.27 -27.53 -19.28
C ALA A 319 9.63 -27.42 -20.66
N LEU A 320 9.94 -26.36 -21.44
CA LEU A 320 9.41 -26.19 -22.79
C LEU A 320 9.76 -27.34 -23.72
N LYS A 321 11.01 -27.82 -23.70
CA LYS A 321 11.44 -28.98 -24.49
C LYS A 321 10.66 -30.24 -24.11
N ASN A 322 10.53 -30.50 -22.81
CA ASN A 322 9.81 -31.68 -22.31
C ASN A 322 8.32 -31.65 -22.69
N HIS A 323 7.68 -30.48 -22.64
CA HIS A 323 6.24 -30.35 -22.90
C HIS A 323 5.87 -30.28 -24.37
N THR A 324 6.73 -29.69 -25.19
CA THR A 324 6.40 -29.42 -26.60
C THR A 324 7.15 -30.31 -27.59
N ASN A 325 8.23 -30.96 -27.15
CA ASN A 325 9.20 -31.66 -27.99
C ASN A 325 9.80 -30.78 -29.10
N LEU A 326 9.83 -29.45 -28.90
CA LEU A 326 10.40 -28.47 -29.82
C LEU A 326 11.74 -27.92 -29.31
N SER A 327 12.55 -27.42 -30.25
CA SER A 327 13.80 -26.71 -29.96
C SER A 327 13.97 -25.55 -30.95
N PHE A 328 14.46 -24.41 -30.44
CA PHE A 328 14.76 -23.21 -31.23
C PHE A 328 16.18 -22.69 -30.91
N ASP A 329 17.15 -23.59 -30.70
CA ASP A 329 18.56 -23.28 -30.43
C ASP A 329 18.80 -22.27 -29.30
N PHE A 330 17.92 -22.28 -28.29
CA PHE A 330 18.05 -21.42 -27.12
C PHE A 330 19.24 -21.85 -26.26
N ASN A 331 20.19 -20.95 -26.05
CA ASN A 331 21.24 -21.12 -25.05
C ASN A 331 20.94 -20.24 -23.81
N PRO A 332 20.73 -20.82 -22.62
CA PRO A 332 20.42 -20.06 -21.42
C PRO A 332 21.58 -19.20 -20.93
N ASP A 333 22.82 -19.45 -21.35
CA ASP A 333 23.99 -18.67 -20.91
C ASP A 333 24.23 -17.42 -21.79
N ASP A 334 23.49 -17.27 -22.90
CA ASP A 334 23.60 -16.14 -23.83
C ASP A 334 23.09 -14.80 -23.26
N SER A 335 23.61 -13.70 -23.81
CA SER A 335 23.11 -12.34 -23.53
C SER A 335 21.66 -12.17 -23.99
N ALA A 336 20.99 -11.10 -23.50
CA ALA A 336 19.61 -10.83 -23.86
C ALA A 336 19.40 -10.60 -25.36
N ILE A 337 20.41 -10.03 -26.03
CA ILE A 337 20.38 -9.73 -27.46
C ILE A 337 20.50 -11.03 -28.27
N GLU A 338 21.41 -11.91 -27.88
CA GLU A 338 21.68 -13.18 -28.58
C GLU A 338 20.48 -14.14 -28.47
N ARG A 339 19.89 -14.26 -27.27
CA ARG A 339 18.74 -15.15 -27.07
C ARG A 339 17.43 -14.61 -27.64
N LYS A 340 17.35 -13.31 -27.97
CA LYS A 340 16.12 -12.65 -28.44
C LYS A 340 15.46 -13.38 -29.61
N LYS A 341 16.26 -13.77 -30.61
CA LYS A 341 15.76 -14.48 -31.79
C LYS A 341 15.06 -15.79 -31.40
N SER A 342 15.67 -16.58 -30.53
CA SER A 342 15.12 -17.85 -30.07
C SER A 342 13.84 -17.66 -29.23
N VAL A 343 13.83 -16.65 -28.35
CA VAL A 343 12.62 -16.31 -27.59
C VAL A 343 11.48 -15.86 -28.51
N ASP A 344 11.77 -15.04 -29.52
CA ASP A 344 10.78 -14.60 -30.49
C ASP A 344 10.23 -15.80 -31.30
N GLN A 345 11.06 -16.79 -31.65
CA GLN A 345 10.60 -18.04 -32.27
C GLN A 345 9.64 -18.84 -31.38
N TRP A 346 9.92 -18.93 -30.07
CA TRP A 346 8.98 -19.54 -29.11
C TRP A 346 7.65 -18.80 -29.05
N LYS A 347 7.68 -17.45 -29.02
CA LYS A 347 6.50 -16.59 -29.02
C LYS A 347 5.68 -16.76 -30.30
N ASP A 348 6.34 -16.74 -31.46
CA ASP A 348 5.70 -16.92 -32.76
C ASP A 348 5.06 -18.31 -32.90
N TRP A 349 5.75 -19.35 -32.44
CA TRP A 349 5.19 -20.70 -32.42
C TRP A 349 3.92 -20.76 -31.56
N TRP A 350 3.93 -20.16 -30.37
CA TRP A 350 2.75 -20.12 -29.50
C TRP A 350 1.58 -19.33 -30.11
N GLN A 351 1.84 -18.35 -30.97
CA GLN A 351 0.77 -17.65 -31.70
C GLN A 351 0.30 -18.42 -32.94
N SER A 352 1.11 -19.34 -33.45
CA SER A 352 0.80 -20.11 -34.65
C SER A 352 -0.29 -21.18 -34.41
N PRO A 353 -1.02 -21.60 -35.47
CA PRO A 353 -1.96 -22.72 -35.39
C PRO A 353 -1.34 -24.05 -34.95
N ARG A 354 0.00 -24.21 -35.06
CA ARG A 354 0.72 -25.42 -34.65
C ARG A 354 0.71 -25.65 -33.15
N SER A 355 0.42 -24.61 -32.36
CA SER A 355 0.32 -24.70 -30.89
C SER A 355 -1.10 -25.02 -30.40
N ASN A 356 -2.09 -25.13 -31.30
CA ASN A 356 -3.50 -25.25 -30.90
C ASN A 356 -3.80 -26.48 -30.02
N SER A 357 -3.08 -27.60 -30.21
CA SER A 357 -3.22 -28.80 -29.38
C SER A 357 -2.81 -28.58 -27.91
N PHE A 358 -2.04 -27.54 -27.62
CA PHE A 358 -1.58 -27.19 -26.27
C PHE A 358 -2.43 -26.09 -25.62
N LYS A 359 -3.39 -25.52 -26.36
CA LYS A 359 -4.26 -24.42 -25.90
C LYS A 359 -5.59 -24.91 -25.36
N THR A 360 -5.96 -26.15 -25.64
CA THR A 360 -7.19 -26.79 -25.19
C THR A 360 -6.92 -27.67 -23.97
N PRO A 361 -7.77 -27.64 -22.93
CA PRO A 361 -7.63 -28.47 -21.74
C PRO A 361 -7.63 -29.98 -22.02
#